data_AF-A0A3N2KK18-F1
#
_entry.id   AF-A0A3N2KK18-F1
#
_cell.length_a   1.000
_cell.length_b   1.000
_cell.length_c   1.000
_cell.angle_alpha   90.00
_cell.angle_beta   90.00
_cell.angle_gamma   90.00
#
_symmetry.space_group_name_H-M   'P 1'
#
loop_
_entity.id
_entity.type
_entity.pdbx_description
1 polymer ?
#
loop_
_entity_poly.entity_id
_entity_poly.type
_entity_poly.pdbx_seq_one_letter_code
_entity_poly.pdbx_strand_id
1 'polypeptide(L)'
;MREIKFRGKRTDNKEWVYGSLDLCGDTPFMTWREVDSDGDTVPWFVEVQEDTIGQYTGLKDNNGKEIYEGDIVRYSEANDEIATKQVHFIDGAFSPLTEIIWMGDAECEVIGNVFDNPEQN
;
A
#
# COMPACT_ATOMS: atom_id res chain seq x y z
N MET A 1 4.78 17.86 2.15
CA MET A 1 3.88 17.37 1.09
C MET A 1 4.02 15.86 1.06
N ARG A 2 2.93 15.09 1.14
CA ARG A 2 3.01 13.62 1.09
C ARG A 2 3.15 13.16 -0.35
N GLU A 3 3.89 12.08 -0.58
CA GLU A 3 3.91 11.41 -1.89
C GLU A 3 2.54 10.77 -2.14
N ILE A 4 2.01 10.98 -3.35
CA ILE A 4 0.77 10.35 -3.78
C ILE A 4 1.16 9.22 -4.71
N LYS A 5 0.99 7.99 -4.24
CA LYS A 5 1.33 6.76 -4.94
C LYS A 5 0.31 5.69 -4.59
N PHE A 6 0.04 4.79 -5.52
CA PHE A 6 -0.88 3.68 -5.38
C PHE A 6 -0.20 2.38 -5.76
N ARG A 7 -0.80 1.27 -5.35
CA ARG A 7 -0.48 -0.08 -5.82
C ARG A 7 -1.74 -0.80 -6.27
N GLY A 8 -1.59 -1.83 -7.10
CA GLY A 8 -2.67 -2.75 -7.47
C GLY A 8 -2.10 -4.00 -8.12
N LYS A 9 -2.84 -5.12 -8.07
CA LYS A 9 -2.47 -6.34 -8.79
C LYS A 9 -2.97 -6.25 -10.22
N ARG A 10 -2.08 -6.50 -11.19
CA ARG A 10 -2.43 -6.53 -12.61
C ARG A 10 -3.51 -7.57 -12.89
N THR A 11 -4.40 -7.29 -13.84
CA THR A 11 -5.43 -8.25 -14.24
C THR A 11 -4.86 -9.46 -15.00
N ASP A 12 -3.75 -9.27 -15.71
CA ASP A 12 -3.14 -10.25 -16.61
C ASP A 12 -2.31 -11.35 -15.90
N ASN A 13 -1.49 -10.99 -14.91
CA ASN A 13 -0.55 -11.91 -14.28
C ASN A 13 -0.59 -11.89 -12.73
N LYS A 14 -1.45 -11.06 -12.14
CA LYS A 14 -1.62 -10.90 -10.67
C LYS A 14 -0.40 -10.33 -9.92
N GLU A 15 0.64 -9.86 -10.62
CA GLU A 15 1.77 -9.19 -9.99
C GLU A 15 1.38 -7.79 -9.50
N TRP A 16 2.03 -7.34 -8.43
CA TRP A 16 1.88 -5.98 -7.92
C TRP A 16 2.59 -4.96 -8.81
N VAL A 17 1.90 -3.89 -9.15
CA VAL A 17 2.45 -2.68 -9.79
C VAL A 17 2.19 -1.46 -8.93
N TYR A 18 3.07 -0.46 -9.05
CA TYR A 18 3.08 0.74 -8.23
C TYR A 18 3.16 1.98 -9.12
N GLY A 19 2.37 3.01 -8.83
CA GLY A 19 2.34 4.19 -9.69
C GLY A 19 1.21 5.17 -9.37
N SER A 20 0.77 5.88 -10.40
CA SER A 20 -0.42 6.73 -10.36
C SER A 20 -1.65 5.90 -10.75
N LEU A 21 -2.77 6.13 -10.07
CA LEU A 21 -4.04 5.52 -10.41
C LEU A 21 -4.77 6.41 -11.42
N ASP A 22 -5.10 5.85 -12.57
CA ASP A 22 -5.87 6.49 -13.63
C ASP A 22 -7.17 5.70 -13.89
N LEU A 23 -8.31 6.40 -13.99
CA LEU A 23 -9.59 5.79 -14.30
C LEU A 23 -9.96 6.07 -15.76
N CYS A 24 -10.10 5.01 -16.56
CA CYS A 24 -10.62 5.09 -17.93
C CYS A 24 -12.07 4.61 -17.93
N GLY A 25 -13.02 5.54 -17.76
CA GLY A 25 -14.37 5.19 -17.35
C GLY A 25 -14.35 4.62 -15.93
N ASP A 26 -14.94 3.45 -15.74
CA ASP A 26 -14.94 2.73 -14.45
C ASP A 26 -13.78 1.71 -14.34
N THR A 27 -12.92 1.61 -15.36
CA THR A 27 -11.82 0.65 -15.36
C THR A 27 -10.54 1.30 -14.80
N PRO A 28 -9.94 0.73 -13.73
CA PRO A 28 -8.74 1.28 -13.13
C PRO A 28 -7.46 0.79 -13.82
N PHE A 29 -6.55 1.74 -14.05
CA PHE A 29 -5.21 1.49 -14.58
C PHE A 29 -4.17 2.03 -13.61
N MET A 30 -3.06 1.30 -13.47
CA MET A 30 -1.86 1.80 -12.79
C MET A 30 -0.88 2.28 -13.83
N THR A 31 -0.32 3.48 -13.63
CA THR A 31 0.60 4.11 -14.58
C THR A 31 1.91 4.50 -13.93
N TRP A 32 3.01 4.25 -14.63
CA TRP A 32 4.37 4.58 -14.18
C TRP A 32 5.27 4.91 -15.36
N ARG A 33 6.50 5.34 -15.09
CA ARG A 33 7.48 5.66 -16.13
C ARG A 33 8.63 4.67 -16.05
N GLU A 34 9.03 4.14 -17.19
CA GLU A 34 10.27 3.36 -17.32
C GLU A 34 11.09 3.89 -18.48
N VAL A 35 12.38 3.58 -18.44
CA VAL A 35 13.31 3.85 -19.53
C VAL A 35 13.25 2.64 -20.47
N ASP A 36 12.90 2.87 -21.72
CA ASP A 36 12.86 1.82 -22.73
C ASP A 36 14.27 1.46 -23.24
N SER A 37 14.33 0.54 -24.22
CA SER A 37 15.59 0.09 -24.81
C SER A 37 16.36 1.19 -25.53
N ASP A 38 15.68 2.25 -25.95
CA ASP A 38 16.26 3.37 -26.69
C ASP A 38 16.73 4.50 -25.74
N GLY A 39 16.49 4.33 -24.43
CA GLY A 39 16.85 5.31 -23.40
C GLY A 39 15.78 6.37 -23.17
N ASP A 40 14.62 6.24 -23.81
CA ASP A 40 13.52 7.17 -23.69
C ASP A 40 12.65 6.82 -22.47
N THR A 41 12.24 7.85 -21.74
CA THR A 41 11.29 7.66 -20.62
C THR A 41 9.87 7.66 -21.18
N VAL A 42 9.26 6.48 -21.21
CA VAL A 42 7.90 6.28 -21.75
C VAL A 42 6.90 5.92 -20.65
N PRO A 43 5.63 6.36 -20.78
CA PRO A 43 4.59 5.97 -19.85
C PRO A 43 4.16 4.52 -20.11
N TRP A 44 4.13 3.73 -19.04
CA TRP A 44 3.52 2.41 -19.02
C TRP A 44 2.21 2.49 -18.26
N PHE A 45 1.23 1.70 -18.69
CA PHE A 45 -0.04 1.56 -18.01
C PHE A 45 -0.54 0.13 -18.13
N VAL A 46 -1.18 -0.35 -17.08
CA VAL A 46 -1.77 -1.69 -17.05
C VAL A 46 -3.07 -1.64 -16.27
N GLU A 47 -4.06 -2.40 -16.74
CA GLU A 47 -5.30 -2.61 -16.01
C GLU A 47 -5.00 -3.36 -14.70
N VAL A 48 -5.58 -2.88 -13.61
CA VAL A 48 -5.44 -3.50 -12.28
C VAL A 48 -6.77 -3.96 -11.75
N GLN A 49 -6.74 -4.94 -10.85
CA GLN A 49 -7.94 -5.39 -10.15
C GLN A 49 -8.38 -4.32 -9.15
N GLU A 50 -9.62 -3.84 -9.30
CA GLU A 50 -10.19 -2.74 -8.52
C GLU A 50 -10.10 -2.98 -7.01
N ASP A 51 -10.40 -4.19 -6.57
CA ASP A 51 -10.40 -4.59 -5.15
C ASP A 51 -9.01 -4.58 -4.52
N THR A 52 -7.94 -4.65 -5.32
CA THR A 52 -6.54 -4.68 -4.83
C THR A 52 -5.90 -3.30 -4.76
N ILE A 53 -6.61 -2.25 -5.16
CA ILE A 53 -6.07 -0.89 -5.16
C ILE A 53 -5.86 -0.42 -3.73
N GLY A 54 -4.63 0.00 -3.42
CA GLY A 54 -4.28 0.56 -2.12
C GLY A 54 -3.44 1.83 -2.25
N GLN A 55 -3.81 2.87 -1.51
CA GLN A 55 -3.02 4.10 -1.47
C GLN A 55 -1.81 3.96 -0.53
N TYR A 56 -0.67 4.51 -0.93
CA TYR A 56 0.49 4.70 -0.07
C TYR A 56 0.16 5.66 1.06
N THR A 57 0.44 5.25 2.29
CA THR A 57 0.13 6.02 3.50
C THR A 57 1.04 7.23 3.67
N GLY A 58 2.20 7.24 3.01
CA GLY A 58 3.28 8.21 3.26
C GLY A 58 4.27 7.77 4.33
N LEU A 59 4.06 6.60 4.94
CA LEU A 59 4.84 6.07 6.05
C LEU A 59 5.57 4.79 5.65
N LYS A 60 6.70 4.57 6.29
CA LYS A 60 7.48 3.33 6.19
C LYS A 60 7.49 2.64 7.55
N ASP A 61 7.47 1.33 7.53
CA ASP A 61 7.67 0.50 8.70
C ASP A 61 9.12 0.59 9.20
N ASN A 62 9.43 -0.05 10.32
CA ASN A 62 10.78 -0.01 10.91
C ASN A 62 11.87 -0.63 10.02
N ASN A 63 11.49 -1.44 9.02
CA ASN A 63 12.40 -2.04 8.03
C ASN A 63 12.55 -1.19 6.76
N GLY A 64 11.92 -0.01 6.71
CA GLY A 64 11.94 0.89 5.56
C GLY A 64 10.98 0.48 4.44
N LYS A 65 10.12 -0.51 4.67
CA LYS A 65 9.08 -0.93 3.72
C LYS A 65 7.92 0.05 3.79
N GLU A 66 7.48 0.50 2.62
CA GLU A 66 6.33 1.40 2.52
C GLU A 66 5.04 0.70 2.94
N ILE A 67 4.20 1.42 3.67
CA ILE A 67 2.91 0.92 4.17
C ILE A 67 1.80 1.45 3.27
N TYR A 68 0.95 0.54 2.80
CA TYR A 68 -0.20 0.82 1.95
C TYR A 68 -1.50 0.38 2.61
N GLU A 69 -2.61 0.92 2.13
CA GLU A 69 -3.92 0.33 2.43
C GLU A 69 -3.97 -1.16 2.05
N GLY A 70 -4.63 -1.94 2.90
CA GLY A 70 -4.70 -3.40 2.79
C GLY A 70 -3.48 -4.16 3.33
N ASP A 71 -2.41 -3.47 3.74
CA ASP A 71 -1.31 -4.12 4.47
C ASP A 71 -1.75 -4.58 5.85
N ILE A 72 -1.17 -5.69 6.30
CA ILE A 72 -1.31 -6.19 7.66
C ILE A 72 -0.07 -5.76 8.42
N VAL A 73 -0.25 -4.92 9.43
CA VAL A 73 0.83 -4.42 10.28
C VAL A 73 0.80 -5.09 11.65
N ARG A 74 1.99 -5.46 12.13
CA ARG A 74 2.23 -5.92 13.49
C ARG A 74 2.86 -4.79 14.29
N TYR A 75 2.30 -4.46 15.46
CA TYR A 75 2.82 -3.40 16.33
C TYR A 75 2.54 -3.65 17.81
N SER A 76 3.28 -2.98 18.69
CA SER A 76 3.05 -3.01 20.14
C SER A 76 1.99 -1.99 20.55
N GLU A 77 0.97 -2.40 21.30
CA GLU A 77 -0.04 -1.52 21.91
C GLU A 77 0.47 -0.92 23.23
N ALA A 78 -0.27 0.05 23.80
CA ALA A 78 0.17 0.82 24.97
C ALA A 78 0.33 0.00 26.26
N ASN A 79 -0.18 -1.24 26.27
CA ASN A 79 -0.07 -2.22 27.35
C ASN A 79 1.03 -3.28 27.08
N ASP A 80 1.92 -3.04 26.10
CA ASP A 80 2.97 -3.95 25.64
C ASP A 80 2.45 -5.26 24.98
N GLU A 81 1.16 -5.35 24.67
CA GLU A 81 0.61 -6.46 23.88
C GLU A 81 0.90 -6.26 22.38
N ILE A 82 1.11 -7.36 21.65
CA ILE A 82 1.33 -7.32 20.20
C ILE A 82 -0.01 -7.43 19.50
N ALA A 83 -0.35 -6.41 18.71
CA ALA A 83 -1.53 -6.41 17.85
C ALA A 83 -1.13 -6.59 16.37
N THR A 84 -2.02 -7.23 15.63
CA THR A 84 -1.96 -7.33 14.18
C THR A 84 -3.25 -6.76 13.61
N LYS A 85 -3.16 -5.72 12.78
CA LYS A 85 -4.33 -5.06 12.19
C LYS A 85 -4.09 -4.74 10.72
N GLN A 86 -5.16 -4.79 9.94
CA GLN A 86 -5.15 -4.31 8.57
C GLN A 86 -5.15 -2.77 8.55
N VAL A 87 -4.43 -2.20 7.59
CA VAL A 87 -4.39 -0.77 7.32
C VAL A 87 -5.59 -0.37 6.46
N HIS A 88 -6.38 0.58 6.95
CA HIS A 88 -7.56 1.14 6.27
C HIS A 88 -7.56 2.65 6.27
N PHE A 89 -8.19 3.27 5.28
CA PHE A 89 -8.50 4.70 5.32
C PHE A 89 -9.92 4.92 5.87
N ILE A 90 -10.02 5.38 7.12
CA ILE A 90 -11.29 5.58 7.84
C ILE A 90 -11.26 6.96 8.51
N ASP A 91 -12.36 7.70 8.42
CA ASP A 91 -12.54 9.02 9.04
C ASP A 91 -11.42 10.04 8.72
N GLY A 92 -10.87 9.96 7.50
CA GLY A 92 -9.85 10.89 7.02
C GLY A 92 -8.41 10.54 7.42
N ALA A 93 -8.18 9.36 7.99
CA ALA A 93 -6.86 8.91 8.43
C ALA A 93 -6.59 7.44 8.10
N PHE A 94 -5.31 7.08 8.04
CA PHE A 94 -4.90 5.68 7.98
C PHE A 94 -4.85 5.10 9.40
N SER A 95 -5.70 4.12 9.66
CA SER A 95 -5.73 3.35 10.90
C SER A 95 -5.10 1.97 10.67
N PRO A 96 -4.31 1.41 11.60
CA PRO A 96 -3.99 1.93 12.95
C PRO A 96 -2.81 2.91 13.01
N LEU A 97 -2.29 3.37 11.86
CA LEU A 97 -1.02 4.12 11.80
C LEU A 97 -1.03 5.41 12.60
N THR A 98 -2.17 6.10 12.68
CA THR A 98 -2.30 7.26 13.56
C THR A 98 -2.03 6.91 15.01
N GLU A 99 -2.67 5.86 15.55
CA GLU A 99 -2.46 5.38 16.92
C GLU A 99 -0.98 5.04 17.17
N ILE A 100 -0.36 4.31 16.24
CA ILE A 100 1.07 3.95 16.30
C ILE A 100 1.96 5.20 16.39
N ILE A 101 1.68 6.23 15.58
CA ILE A 101 2.43 7.50 15.63
C ILE A 101 2.28 8.20 16.99
N TRP A 102 1.07 8.23 17.56
CA TRP A 102 0.83 8.86 18.86
C TRP A 102 1.61 8.19 19.99
N MET A 103 1.94 6.91 19.85
CA MET A 103 2.73 6.16 20.84
C MET A 103 4.24 6.42 20.75
N GLY A 104 4.73 7.02 19.67
CA GLY A 104 6.12 7.49 19.50
C GLY A 104 7.15 6.39 19.24
N ASP A 105 7.26 5.41 20.14
CA ASP A 105 8.29 4.36 20.13
C ASP A 105 7.73 2.96 19.77
N ALA A 106 6.48 2.88 19.32
CA ALA A 106 5.89 1.62 18.91
C ALA A 106 6.59 1.07 17.66
N GLU A 107 7.15 -0.14 17.76
CA GLU A 107 7.62 -0.86 16.59
C GLU A 107 6.41 -1.22 15.71
N CYS A 108 6.53 -1.00 14.41
CA CYS A 108 5.54 -1.34 13.39
C CYS A 108 6.23 -2.05 12.23
N GLU A 109 5.70 -3.20 11.83
CA GLU A 109 6.22 -4.00 10.73
C GLU A 109 5.10 -4.49 9.82
N VAL A 110 5.28 -4.38 8.50
CA VAL A 110 4.34 -4.95 7.53
C VAL A 110 4.63 -6.43 7.33
N ILE A 111 3.76 -7.28 7.87
CA ILE A 111 3.92 -8.75 7.84
C ILE A 111 3.19 -9.44 6.67
N GLY A 112 2.36 -8.70 5.93
CA GLY A 112 1.61 -9.23 4.80
C GLY A 112 0.61 -8.23 4.26
N ASN A 113 -0.30 -8.69 3.41
CA ASN A 113 -1.47 -7.93 2.98
C ASN A 113 -2.65 -8.89 2.75
N VAL A 114 -3.86 -8.34 2.74
CA VAL A 114 -5.09 -9.15 2.64
C VAL A 114 -5.26 -9.91 1.33
N PHE A 115 -4.50 -9.57 0.28
CA PHE A 115 -4.60 -10.20 -1.04
C PHE A 115 -3.57 -11.32 -1.26
N ASP A 116 -2.47 -11.33 -0.52
CA ASP A 116 -1.41 -12.36 -0.60
C ASP A 116 -1.45 -13.32 0.60
N ASN A 117 -1.94 -12.87 1.75
CA ASN A 117 -1.95 -13.62 3.01
C ASN A 117 -3.37 -13.74 3.61
N PRO A 118 -4.35 -14.30 2.88
CA PRO A 118 -5.73 -14.34 3.34
C PRO A 118 -5.95 -15.22 4.59
N GLU A 119 -5.03 -16.14 4.91
CA GLU A 119 -5.16 -17.08 6.03
C GLU A 119 -4.75 -16.51 7.41
N GLN A 120 -4.39 -15.23 7.48
CA GLN A 120 -4.00 -14.55 8.73
C GLN A 120 -5.03 -13.52 9.24
N ASN A 121 -6.20 -13.44 8.58
CA ASN A 121 -7.31 -12.55 8.96
C ASN A 121 -8.36 -13.25 9.83
#